data_AF-A0A9P1AST7-F1
#
_entry.id   AF-A0A9P1AST7-F1
#
_cell.length_a   1.000
_cell.length_b   1.000
_cell.length_c   1.000
_cell.angle_alpha   90.00
_cell.angle_beta   90.00
_cell.angle_gamma   90.00
#
_symmetry.space_group_name_H-M   'P 1'
#
loop_
_entity.id
_entity.type
_entity.pdbx_description
1 polymer ?
#
loop_
_entity_poly.entity_id
_entity_poly.type
_entity_poly.pdbx_seq_one_letter_code
_entity_poly.pdbx_strand_id
1 'polypeptide(L)'
;MSTYEQYLRGEQQKERNRQSVQSTNEMNKRVRDFIADIEKSAKKEAEIQEKKFQNDLEAINKKMVETVNNIKSAGINEKKKMDALEAEMRKKADEEIAARTKEYNEIIEKQKNELKIERLEIEKDLIDGDSELIKIHQSYQDTQLLELEKLQERRDRLVEEARKRDAARSAEQTSALVTNLEEKKNIEAEVAKKAEELCDKKTKHLEIINNLEVDDRKKTFETLVIRQSQVNSRSMNNLIEKARDNNERTQEAYFSCQAYLVNDKNCQIQRQQLISMQRSLCEIDDDDQRIKTDKRIRVAQKKLFAIGNCIASFLGRLMIGQTPRHEEDQQKLDSLMVQVSAIITDIENFNPKHAQLRDHLQPKTEQKKEQIEGPSSS
;
A
#
# COMPACT_ATOMS: atom_id res chain seq x y z
N MET A 1 235.85 -118.19 -12.28
CA MET A 1 234.43 -118.12 -12.69
C MET A 1 233.65 -117.44 -11.57
N SER A 2 232.70 -116.52 -11.74
CA SER A 2 232.32 -115.61 -12.82
C SER A 2 231.56 -114.48 -12.13
N THR A 3 232.03 -113.26 -12.33
CA THR A 3 231.51 -112.04 -11.71
C THR A 3 230.30 -111.45 -12.45
N TYR A 4 229.93 -111.98 -13.62
CA TYR A 4 229.10 -111.21 -14.55
C TYR A 4 227.66 -111.72 -14.69
N GLU A 5 227.42 -113.02 -14.50
CA GLU A 5 226.11 -113.60 -14.84
C GLU A 5 225.00 -113.31 -13.82
N GLN A 6 225.33 -113.24 -12.53
CA GLN A 6 224.30 -113.00 -11.51
C GLN A 6 223.75 -111.57 -11.55
N TYR A 7 224.59 -110.58 -11.85
CA TYR A 7 224.15 -109.19 -12.01
C TYR A 7 223.14 -109.03 -13.17
N LEU A 8 223.43 -109.68 -14.30
CA LEU A 8 222.56 -109.65 -15.47
C LEU A 8 221.17 -110.26 -15.20
N ARG A 9 221.11 -111.36 -14.44
CA ARG A 9 219.84 -112.06 -14.20
C ARG A 9 218.88 -111.24 -13.33
N GLY A 10 219.40 -110.48 -12.36
CA GLY A 10 218.59 -109.62 -11.49
C GLY A 10 218.01 -108.40 -12.21
N GLU A 11 218.82 -107.74 -13.04
CA GLU A 11 218.40 -106.59 -13.86
C GLU A 11 217.29 -107.00 -14.84
N GLN A 12 217.39 -108.18 -15.46
CA GLN A 12 216.35 -108.67 -16.38
C GLN A 12 214.99 -108.95 -15.70
N GLN A 13 214.98 -109.42 -14.44
CA GLN A 13 213.73 -109.65 -13.70
C GLN A 13 213.03 -108.32 -13.33
N LYS A 14 213.82 -107.30 -12.97
CA LYS A 14 213.29 -105.96 -12.65
C LYS A 14 212.70 -105.29 -13.88
N GLU A 15 213.32 -105.46 -15.04
CA GLU A 15 212.83 -104.88 -16.30
C GLU A 15 211.48 -105.48 -16.72
N ARG A 16 211.31 -106.81 -16.60
CA ARG A 16 210.03 -107.48 -16.86
C ARG A 16 208.91 -107.01 -15.94
N ASN A 17 209.17 -106.87 -14.64
CA ASN A 17 208.16 -106.37 -13.70
C ASN A 17 207.77 -104.91 -13.99
N ARG A 18 208.72 -104.07 -14.44
CA ARG A 18 208.44 -102.69 -14.83
C ARG A 18 207.52 -102.59 -16.04
N GLN A 19 207.76 -103.40 -17.07
CA GLN A 19 206.94 -103.40 -18.28
C GLN A 19 205.50 -103.89 -18.01
N SER A 20 205.31 -104.89 -17.15
CA SER A 20 203.98 -105.41 -16.82
C SER A 20 203.10 -104.40 -16.08
N VAL A 21 203.67 -103.56 -15.20
CA VAL A 21 202.93 -102.55 -14.41
C VAL A 21 202.59 -101.31 -15.25
N GLN A 22 203.47 -100.91 -16.17
CA GLN A 22 203.18 -99.81 -17.09
C GLN A 22 201.99 -100.13 -18.00
N SER A 23 201.91 -101.36 -18.52
CA SER A 23 200.80 -101.82 -19.36
C SER A 23 199.45 -101.79 -18.63
N THR A 24 199.39 -102.22 -17.36
CA THR A 24 198.15 -102.19 -16.57
C THR A 24 197.71 -100.75 -16.23
N ASN A 25 198.67 -99.85 -16.00
CA ASN A 25 198.38 -98.45 -15.70
C ASN A 25 197.90 -97.67 -16.93
N GLU A 26 198.42 -97.94 -18.12
CA GLU A 26 197.92 -97.33 -19.34
C GLU A 26 196.50 -97.79 -19.70
N MET A 27 196.19 -99.08 -19.50
CA MET A 27 194.85 -99.60 -19.74
C MET A 27 193.81 -99.02 -18.77
N ASN A 28 194.14 -98.94 -17.47
CA ASN A 28 193.27 -98.31 -16.47
C ASN A 28 193.04 -96.81 -16.70
N LYS A 29 194.02 -96.12 -17.30
CA LYS A 29 193.87 -94.70 -17.66
C LYS A 29 192.92 -94.52 -18.83
N ARG A 30 193.03 -95.35 -19.87
CA ARG A 30 192.13 -95.32 -21.03
C ARG A 30 190.66 -95.58 -20.67
N VAL A 31 190.40 -96.52 -19.75
CA VAL A 31 189.02 -96.81 -19.30
C VAL A 31 188.43 -95.63 -18.51
N ARG A 32 189.23 -94.98 -17.65
CA ARG A 32 188.79 -93.80 -16.91
C ARG A 32 188.47 -92.62 -17.83
N ASP A 33 189.31 -92.37 -18.83
CA ASP A 33 189.10 -91.28 -19.78
C ASP A 33 187.83 -91.52 -20.62
N PHE A 34 187.54 -92.77 -20.99
CA PHE A 34 186.32 -93.12 -21.73
C PHE A 34 185.02 -92.92 -20.91
N ILE A 35 185.02 -93.31 -19.63
CA ILE A 35 183.86 -93.09 -18.74
C ILE A 35 183.60 -91.59 -18.57
N ALA A 36 184.65 -90.80 -18.36
CA ALA A 36 184.54 -89.35 -18.18
C ALA A 36 183.97 -88.65 -19.42
N ASP A 37 184.34 -89.08 -20.64
CA ASP A 37 183.80 -88.51 -21.88
C ASP A 37 182.32 -88.84 -22.09
N ILE A 38 181.87 -90.06 -21.74
CA ILE A 38 180.45 -90.43 -21.81
C ILE A 38 179.61 -89.61 -20.83
N GLU A 39 180.06 -89.47 -19.57
CA GLU A 39 179.34 -88.67 -18.57
C GLU A 39 179.21 -87.21 -18.99
N LYS A 40 180.25 -86.65 -19.62
CA LYS A 40 180.26 -85.27 -20.09
C LYS A 40 179.35 -85.06 -21.30
N SER A 41 179.26 -86.04 -22.20
CA SER A 41 178.33 -86.03 -23.34
C SER A 41 176.88 -86.08 -22.87
N ALA A 42 176.53 -87.04 -22.00
CA ALA A 42 175.16 -87.21 -21.51
C ALA A 42 174.64 -85.96 -20.75
N LYS A 43 175.51 -85.32 -19.97
CA LYS A 43 175.16 -84.10 -19.21
C LYS A 43 174.85 -82.90 -20.11
N LYS A 44 175.60 -82.75 -21.21
CA LYS A 44 175.40 -81.68 -22.19
C LYS A 44 174.07 -81.83 -22.95
N GLU A 45 173.67 -83.06 -23.23
CA GLU A 45 172.46 -83.35 -24.00
C GLU A 45 171.18 -83.14 -23.15
N ALA A 46 171.23 -83.44 -21.85
CA ALA A 46 170.16 -83.11 -20.91
C ALA A 46 169.92 -81.59 -20.78
N GLU A 47 170.98 -80.78 -20.66
CA GLU A 47 170.88 -79.31 -20.59
C GLU A 47 170.25 -78.70 -21.85
N ILE A 48 170.49 -79.29 -23.02
CA ILE A 48 169.91 -78.83 -24.30
C ILE A 48 168.40 -79.12 -24.35
N GLN A 49 167.95 -80.27 -23.86
CA GLN A 49 166.52 -80.61 -23.83
C GLN A 49 165.74 -79.75 -22.82
N GLU A 50 166.32 -79.46 -21.65
CA GLU A 50 165.69 -78.65 -20.61
C GLU A 50 165.46 -77.20 -21.06
N LYS A 51 166.44 -76.59 -21.74
CA LYS A 51 166.29 -75.25 -22.33
C LYS A 51 165.23 -75.17 -23.42
N LYS A 52 165.06 -76.23 -24.25
CA LYS A 52 164.00 -76.26 -25.26
C LYS A 52 162.61 -76.29 -24.62
N PHE A 53 162.43 -77.11 -23.58
CA PHE A 53 161.16 -77.22 -22.86
C PHE A 53 160.73 -75.91 -22.19
N GLN A 54 161.67 -75.18 -21.58
CA GLN A 54 161.38 -73.88 -20.96
C GLN A 54 160.94 -72.83 -21.99
N ASN A 55 161.59 -72.77 -23.15
CA ASN A 55 161.21 -71.83 -24.21
C ASN A 55 159.82 -72.14 -24.79
N ASP A 56 159.47 -73.42 -24.95
CA ASP A 56 158.14 -73.81 -25.48
C ASP A 56 157.01 -73.45 -24.50
N LEU A 57 157.23 -73.60 -23.19
CA LEU A 57 156.27 -73.20 -22.16
C LEU A 57 156.02 -71.69 -22.12
N GLU A 58 157.06 -70.88 -22.23
CA GLU A 58 156.91 -69.41 -22.27
C GLU A 58 156.13 -68.94 -23.51
N ALA A 59 156.36 -69.56 -24.67
CA ALA A 59 155.64 -69.24 -25.90
C ALA A 59 154.14 -69.57 -25.82
N ILE A 60 153.78 -70.70 -25.22
CA ILE A 60 152.38 -71.09 -24.99
C ILE A 60 151.70 -70.09 -24.04
N ASN A 61 152.37 -69.74 -22.93
CA ASN A 61 151.80 -68.86 -21.92
C ASN A 61 151.52 -67.46 -22.48
N LYS A 62 152.43 -66.94 -23.33
CA LYS A 62 152.24 -65.64 -24.00
C LYS A 62 151.02 -65.63 -24.92
N LYS A 63 150.84 -66.68 -25.74
CA LYS A 63 149.66 -66.81 -26.62
C LYS A 63 148.35 -66.92 -25.84
N MET A 64 148.35 -67.64 -24.72
CA MET A 64 147.17 -67.79 -23.86
C MET A 64 146.71 -66.45 -23.27
N VAL A 65 147.65 -65.64 -22.76
CA VAL A 65 147.34 -64.31 -22.20
C VAL A 65 146.78 -63.37 -23.26
N GLU A 66 147.34 -63.38 -24.47
CA GLU A 66 146.83 -62.56 -25.59
C GLU A 66 145.40 -62.95 -25.99
N THR A 67 145.07 -64.25 -26.02
CA THR A 67 143.71 -64.71 -26.35
C THR A 67 142.69 -64.31 -25.28
N VAL A 68 143.03 -64.46 -24.00
CA VAL A 68 142.14 -64.09 -22.89
C VAL A 68 141.85 -62.59 -22.87
N ASN A 69 142.86 -61.76 -23.14
CA ASN A 69 142.68 -60.30 -23.17
C ASN A 69 141.80 -59.84 -24.34
N ASN A 70 141.92 -60.47 -25.51
CA ASN A 70 141.06 -60.15 -26.66
C ASN A 70 139.60 -60.54 -26.44
N ILE A 71 139.33 -61.67 -25.78
CA ILE A 71 137.95 -62.07 -25.42
C ILE A 71 137.33 -61.07 -24.43
N LYS A 72 138.12 -60.61 -23.46
CA LYS A 72 137.65 -59.68 -22.43
C LYS A 72 137.31 -58.29 -23.00
N SER A 73 138.11 -57.79 -23.95
CA SER A 73 137.83 -56.51 -24.61
C SER A 73 136.62 -56.58 -25.56
N ALA A 74 136.43 -57.71 -26.26
CA ALA A 74 135.24 -57.94 -27.08
C ALA A 74 133.95 -57.97 -26.25
N GLY A 75 133.94 -58.69 -25.12
CA GLY A 75 132.78 -58.75 -24.23
C GLY A 75 132.40 -57.41 -23.59
N ILE A 76 133.38 -56.54 -23.28
CA ILE A 76 133.12 -55.19 -22.78
C ILE A 76 132.48 -54.30 -23.85
N ASN A 77 132.92 -54.41 -25.10
CA ASN A 77 132.35 -53.64 -26.21
C ASN A 77 130.94 -54.08 -26.59
N GLU A 78 130.65 -55.38 -26.58
CA GLU A 78 129.27 -55.88 -26.78
C GLU A 78 128.33 -55.43 -25.66
N LYS A 79 128.77 -55.51 -24.39
CA LYS A 79 127.96 -55.04 -23.27
C LYS A 79 127.59 -53.55 -23.40
N LYS A 80 128.54 -52.70 -23.79
CA LYS A 80 128.28 -51.27 -24.04
C LYS A 80 127.29 -51.03 -25.19
N LYS A 81 127.31 -51.87 -26.24
CA LYS A 81 126.33 -51.77 -27.34
C LYS A 81 124.93 -52.17 -26.89
N MET A 82 124.82 -53.21 -26.06
CA MET A 82 123.54 -53.65 -25.50
C MET A 82 122.96 -52.60 -24.55
N ASP A 83 123.77 -52.04 -23.66
CA ASP A 83 123.34 -50.99 -22.73
C ASP A 83 122.86 -49.72 -23.48
N ALA A 84 123.52 -49.37 -24.59
CA ALA A 84 123.11 -48.23 -25.43
C ALA A 84 121.77 -48.50 -26.16
N LEU A 85 121.56 -49.72 -26.66
CA LEU A 85 120.30 -50.14 -27.27
C LEU A 85 119.14 -50.15 -26.27
N GLU A 86 119.37 -50.61 -25.05
CA GLU A 86 118.35 -50.58 -23.99
C GLU A 86 117.94 -49.14 -23.64
N ALA A 87 118.91 -48.23 -23.51
CA ALA A 87 118.63 -46.83 -23.23
C ALA A 87 117.82 -46.16 -24.36
N GLU A 88 118.14 -46.47 -25.62
CA GLU A 88 117.40 -45.94 -26.77
C GLU A 88 115.96 -46.46 -26.83
N MET A 89 115.75 -47.76 -26.55
CA MET A 89 114.42 -48.37 -26.52
C MET A 89 113.56 -47.79 -25.39
N ARG A 90 114.13 -47.59 -24.20
CA ARG A 90 113.42 -46.93 -23.08
C ARG A 90 113.02 -45.50 -23.44
N LYS A 91 113.93 -44.73 -24.05
CA LYS A 91 113.64 -43.36 -24.46
C LYS A 91 112.49 -43.28 -25.47
N LYS A 92 112.47 -44.17 -26.47
CA LYS A 92 111.36 -44.25 -27.44
C LYS A 92 110.04 -44.65 -26.79
N ALA A 93 110.06 -45.59 -25.84
CA ALA A 93 108.86 -45.98 -25.10
C ALA A 93 108.30 -44.83 -24.25
N ASP A 94 109.16 -44.07 -23.56
CA ASP A 94 108.75 -42.91 -22.76
C ASP A 94 108.17 -41.79 -23.65
N GLU A 95 108.78 -41.54 -24.82
CA GLU A 95 108.26 -40.58 -25.80
C GLU A 95 106.88 -41.00 -26.34
N GLU A 96 106.66 -42.29 -26.61
CA GLU A 96 105.35 -42.81 -27.06
C GLU A 96 104.28 -42.71 -25.95
N ILE A 97 104.64 -43.04 -24.70
CA ILE A 97 103.73 -42.90 -23.55
C ILE A 97 103.33 -41.43 -23.35
N ALA A 98 104.29 -40.51 -23.44
CA ALA A 98 104.03 -39.08 -23.31
C ALA A 98 103.11 -38.57 -24.43
N ALA A 99 103.34 -39.00 -25.67
CA ALA A 99 102.51 -38.65 -26.83
C ALA A 99 101.06 -39.15 -26.66
N ARG A 100 100.86 -40.43 -26.33
CA ARG A 100 99.51 -40.99 -26.10
C ARG A 100 98.80 -40.34 -24.91
N THR A 101 99.53 -40.04 -23.84
CA THR A 101 98.96 -39.35 -22.67
C THR A 101 98.45 -37.96 -23.05
N LYS A 102 99.18 -37.25 -23.91
CA LYS A 102 98.74 -35.94 -24.43
C LYS A 102 97.47 -36.07 -25.27
N GLU A 103 97.43 -37.03 -26.20
CA GLU A 103 96.24 -37.28 -27.03
C GLU A 103 95.00 -37.62 -26.18
N TYR A 104 95.14 -38.50 -25.18
CA TYR A 104 94.02 -38.84 -24.31
C TYR A 104 93.52 -37.64 -23.48
N ASN A 105 94.41 -36.80 -22.97
CA ASN A 105 94.02 -35.59 -22.26
C ASN A 105 93.28 -34.60 -23.16
N GLU A 106 93.71 -34.45 -24.42
CA GLU A 106 93.02 -33.61 -25.40
C GLU A 106 91.61 -34.15 -25.73
N ILE A 107 91.43 -35.48 -25.81
CA ILE A 107 90.12 -36.12 -26.01
C ILE A 107 89.21 -35.87 -24.80
N ILE A 108 89.72 -36.08 -23.57
CA ILE A 108 88.94 -35.89 -22.34
C ILE A 108 88.45 -34.45 -22.23
N GLU A 109 89.31 -33.46 -22.49
CA GLU A 109 88.91 -32.05 -22.44
C GLU A 109 87.88 -31.68 -23.52
N LYS A 110 87.96 -32.26 -24.73
CA LYS A 110 86.92 -32.07 -25.75
C LYS A 110 85.57 -32.62 -25.29
N GLN A 111 85.53 -33.86 -24.80
CA GLN A 111 84.30 -34.49 -24.32
C GLN A 111 83.67 -33.74 -23.15
N LYS A 112 84.50 -33.24 -22.23
CA LYS A 112 84.03 -32.42 -21.10
C LYS A 112 83.38 -31.11 -21.56
N ASN A 113 83.91 -30.48 -22.61
CA ASN A 113 83.33 -29.28 -23.19
C ASN A 113 82.04 -29.56 -23.95
N GLU A 114 81.96 -30.66 -24.71
CA GLU A 114 80.73 -31.09 -25.40
C GLU A 114 79.60 -31.36 -24.40
N LEU A 115 79.85 -32.12 -23.33
CA LEU A 115 78.88 -32.37 -22.26
C LEU A 115 78.41 -31.08 -21.56
N LYS A 116 79.30 -30.09 -21.44
CA LYS A 116 78.94 -28.80 -20.86
C LYS A 116 78.01 -28.01 -21.79
N ILE A 117 78.23 -28.07 -23.10
CA ILE A 117 77.37 -27.42 -24.10
C ILE A 117 75.98 -28.09 -24.10
N GLU A 118 75.92 -29.42 -24.17
CA GLU A 118 74.65 -30.16 -24.14
C GLU A 118 73.84 -29.83 -22.87
N ARG A 119 74.51 -29.76 -21.71
CA ARG A 119 73.84 -29.39 -20.45
C ARG A 119 73.24 -27.99 -20.50
N LEU A 120 73.95 -27.02 -21.06
CA LEU A 120 73.47 -25.64 -21.19
C LEU A 120 72.32 -25.53 -22.20
N GLU A 121 72.34 -26.35 -23.25
CA GLU A 121 71.28 -26.38 -24.26
C GLU A 121 69.97 -26.94 -23.67
N ILE A 122 70.05 -28.04 -22.91
CA ILE A 122 68.90 -28.58 -22.16
C ILE A 122 68.38 -27.57 -21.13
N GLU A 123 69.26 -26.90 -20.39
CA GLU A 123 68.86 -25.90 -19.39
C GLU A 123 68.14 -24.71 -20.06
N LYS A 124 68.60 -24.29 -21.24
CA LYS A 124 67.95 -23.25 -22.03
C LYS A 124 66.57 -23.68 -22.52
N ASP A 125 66.43 -24.87 -23.08
CA ASP A 125 65.14 -25.39 -23.56
C ASP A 125 64.10 -25.50 -22.42
N LEU A 126 64.55 -25.88 -21.21
CA LEU A 126 63.70 -25.89 -20.02
C LEU A 126 63.23 -24.47 -19.64
N ILE A 127 64.13 -23.50 -19.64
CA ILE A 127 63.80 -22.09 -19.32
C ILE A 127 62.83 -21.51 -20.36
N ASP A 128 63.04 -21.79 -21.65
CA ASP A 128 62.17 -21.33 -22.73
C ASP A 128 60.79 -21.98 -22.61
N GLY A 129 60.72 -23.29 -22.31
CA GLY A 129 59.48 -24.01 -22.04
C GLY A 129 58.69 -23.45 -20.85
N ASP A 130 59.35 -23.17 -19.72
CA ASP A 130 58.72 -22.52 -18.56
C ASP A 130 58.22 -21.11 -18.89
N SER A 131 58.96 -20.35 -19.70
CA SER A 131 58.54 -19.01 -20.16
C SER A 131 57.25 -19.05 -20.99
N GLU A 132 57.15 -20.02 -21.91
CA GLU A 132 55.93 -20.22 -22.70
C GLU A 132 54.75 -20.63 -21.82
N LEU A 133 54.98 -21.52 -20.84
CA LEU A 133 53.94 -21.96 -19.90
C LEU A 133 53.39 -20.78 -19.08
N ILE A 134 54.26 -19.89 -18.61
CA ILE A 134 53.87 -18.67 -17.88
C ILE A 134 53.01 -17.76 -18.76
N LYS A 135 53.40 -17.54 -20.02
CA LYS A 135 52.62 -16.70 -20.96
C LYS A 135 51.23 -17.28 -21.22
N ILE A 136 51.14 -18.61 -21.42
CA ILE A 136 49.86 -19.29 -21.59
C ILE A 136 49.00 -19.14 -20.33
N HIS A 137 49.58 -19.32 -19.14
CA HIS A 137 48.85 -19.19 -17.88
C HIS A 137 48.30 -17.77 -17.67
N GLN A 138 49.12 -16.75 -17.93
CA GLN A 138 48.69 -15.34 -17.86
C GLN A 138 47.56 -15.05 -18.85
N SER A 139 47.68 -15.48 -20.10
CA SER A 139 46.64 -15.31 -21.11
C SER A 139 45.32 -16.00 -20.72
N TYR A 140 45.38 -17.19 -20.10
CA TYR A 140 44.21 -17.89 -19.61
C TYR A 140 43.52 -17.14 -18.46
N GLN A 141 44.29 -16.64 -17.49
CA GLN A 141 43.77 -15.84 -16.39
C GLN A 141 43.12 -14.54 -16.88
N ASP A 142 43.76 -13.83 -17.81
CA ASP A 142 43.22 -12.61 -18.41
C ASP A 142 41.88 -12.88 -19.13
N THR A 143 41.79 -14.01 -19.83
CA THR A 143 40.56 -14.41 -20.52
C THR A 143 39.42 -14.70 -19.52
N GLN A 144 39.71 -15.42 -18.43
CA GLN A 144 38.73 -15.68 -17.37
C GLN A 144 38.25 -14.40 -16.69
N LEU A 145 39.15 -13.47 -16.38
CA LEU A 145 38.80 -12.18 -15.80
C LEU A 145 37.89 -11.39 -16.73
N LEU A 146 38.21 -11.33 -18.03
CA LEU A 146 37.39 -10.66 -19.02
C LEU A 146 35.98 -11.28 -19.15
N GLU A 147 35.87 -12.61 -19.08
CA GLU A 147 34.58 -13.30 -19.09
C GLU A 147 33.75 -13.01 -17.83
N LEU A 148 34.40 -12.98 -16.65
CA LEU A 148 33.75 -12.61 -15.40
C LEU A 148 33.24 -11.16 -15.44
N GLU A 149 34.02 -10.22 -15.97
CA GLU A 149 33.60 -8.83 -16.15
C GLU A 149 32.38 -8.72 -17.08
N LYS A 150 32.39 -9.43 -18.22
CA LYS A 150 31.25 -9.46 -19.14
C LYS A 150 29.98 -10.04 -18.49
N LEU A 151 30.12 -11.09 -17.69
CA LEU A 151 29.00 -11.67 -16.94
C LEU A 151 28.47 -10.71 -15.87
N GLN A 152 29.37 -10.02 -15.16
CA GLN A 152 29.03 -9.00 -14.18
C GLN A 152 28.25 -7.85 -14.83
N GLU A 153 28.77 -7.29 -15.93
CA GLU A 153 28.06 -6.24 -16.69
C GLU A 153 26.69 -6.70 -17.17
N ARG A 154 26.58 -7.94 -17.69
CA ARG A 154 25.30 -8.48 -18.13
C ARG A 154 24.31 -8.61 -16.97
N ARG A 155 24.77 -9.07 -15.80
CA ARG A 155 23.95 -9.14 -14.59
C ARG A 155 23.46 -7.74 -14.19
N ASP A 156 24.36 -6.77 -14.14
CA ASP A 156 24.03 -5.41 -13.69
C ASP A 156 23.05 -4.72 -14.66
N ARG A 157 23.18 -4.93 -15.98
CA ARG A 157 22.20 -4.49 -16.98
C ARG A 157 20.81 -5.11 -16.76
N LEU A 158 20.74 -6.42 -16.52
CA LEU A 158 19.48 -7.12 -16.27
C LEU A 158 18.80 -6.64 -14.97
N VAL A 159 19.58 -6.35 -13.93
CA VAL A 159 19.09 -5.79 -12.67
C VAL A 159 18.55 -4.36 -12.87
N GLU A 160 19.27 -3.52 -13.60
CA GLU A 160 18.82 -2.18 -14.01
C GLU A 160 17.51 -2.23 -14.79
N GLU A 161 17.38 -3.12 -15.78
CA GLU A 161 16.15 -3.29 -16.56
C GLU A 161 14.98 -3.81 -15.71
N ALA A 162 15.24 -4.73 -14.78
CA ALA A 162 14.24 -5.21 -13.83
C ALA A 162 13.76 -4.05 -12.93
N ARG A 163 14.69 -3.25 -12.38
CA ARG A 163 14.37 -2.06 -11.59
C ARG A 163 13.55 -1.05 -12.39
N LYS A 164 13.90 -0.79 -13.65
CA LYS A 164 13.13 0.12 -14.53
C LYS A 164 11.72 -0.41 -14.81
N ARG A 165 11.56 -1.72 -15.04
CA ARG A 165 10.25 -2.35 -15.23
C ARG A 165 9.40 -2.30 -13.97
N ASP A 166 9.99 -2.50 -12.80
CA ASP A 166 9.26 -2.45 -11.53
C ASP A 166 8.87 -1.01 -11.16
N ALA A 167 9.75 -0.04 -11.42
CA ALA A 167 9.44 1.38 -11.28
C ALA A 167 8.30 1.81 -12.23
N ALA A 168 8.33 1.36 -13.49
CA ALA A 168 7.26 1.63 -14.45
C ALA A 168 5.92 1.02 -14.01
N ARG A 169 5.90 -0.24 -13.57
CA ARG A 169 4.70 -0.88 -13.02
C ARG A 169 4.16 -0.16 -11.79
N SER A 170 5.05 0.28 -10.88
CA SER A 170 4.65 1.06 -9.71
C SER A 170 4.06 2.42 -10.10
N ALA A 171 4.63 3.10 -11.11
CA ALA A 171 4.14 4.39 -11.60
C ALA A 171 2.78 4.28 -12.31
N GLU A 172 2.57 3.19 -13.05
CA GLU A 172 1.29 2.90 -13.70
C GLU A 172 0.19 2.59 -12.66
N GLN A 173 0.52 1.80 -11.63
CA GLN A 173 -0.40 1.53 -10.52
C GLN A 173 -0.78 2.79 -9.74
N THR A 174 0.20 3.66 -9.44
CA THR A 174 -0.10 4.94 -8.76
C THR A 174 -0.92 5.87 -9.65
N SER A 175 -0.63 5.96 -10.95
CA SER A 175 -1.44 6.71 -11.92
C SER A 175 -2.89 6.22 -11.98
N ALA A 176 -3.11 4.91 -12.01
CA ALA A 176 -4.44 4.31 -12.00
C ALA A 176 -5.19 4.56 -10.68
N LEU A 177 -4.49 4.50 -9.54
CA LEU A 177 -5.06 4.86 -8.24
C LEU A 177 -5.45 6.34 -8.15
N VAL A 178 -4.61 7.23 -8.65
CA VAL A 178 -4.86 8.68 -8.65
C VAL A 178 -6.09 9.02 -9.50
N THR A 179 -6.17 8.50 -10.73
CA THR A 179 -7.33 8.71 -11.61
C THR A 179 -8.62 8.19 -10.99
N ASN A 180 -8.59 7.00 -10.39
CA ASN A 180 -9.76 6.41 -9.73
C ASN A 180 -10.19 7.23 -8.48
N LEU A 181 -9.23 7.78 -7.72
CA LEU A 181 -9.53 8.68 -6.59
C LEU A 181 -10.12 10.02 -7.06
N GLU A 182 -9.64 10.57 -8.18
CA GLU A 182 -10.21 11.79 -8.77
C GLU A 182 -11.64 11.57 -9.26
N GLU A 183 -11.91 10.45 -9.94
CA GLU A 183 -13.27 10.05 -10.34
C GLU A 183 -14.19 9.92 -9.13
N LYS A 184 -13.74 9.24 -8.07
CA LYS A 184 -14.51 9.09 -6.83
C LYS A 184 -14.81 10.45 -6.19
N LYS A 185 -13.84 11.35 -6.12
CA LYS A 185 -14.03 12.71 -5.58
C LYS A 185 -15.05 13.50 -6.41
N ASN A 186 -15.03 13.36 -7.73
CA ASN A 186 -16.01 14.00 -8.62
C ASN A 186 -17.43 13.47 -8.38
N ILE A 187 -17.58 12.15 -8.22
CA ILE A 187 -18.87 11.52 -7.90
C ILE A 187 -19.38 12.02 -6.54
N GLU A 188 -18.52 12.06 -5.51
CA GLU A 188 -18.89 12.55 -4.18
C GLU A 188 -19.35 14.02 -4.22
N ALA A 189 -18.67 14.86 -5.00
CA ALA A 189 -19.08 16.25 -5.22
C ALA A 189 -20.44 16.36 -5.92
N GLU A 190 -20.71 15.53 -6.93
CA GLU A 190 -21.99 15.52 -7.63
C GLU A 190 -23.13 15.04 -6.72
N VAL A 191 -22.88 14.02 -5.89
CA VAL A 191 -23.84 13.52 -4.88
C VAL A 191 -24.16 14.61 -3.86
N ALA A 192 -23.15 15.33 -3.36
CA ALA A 192 -23.34 16.42 -2.42
C ALA A 192 -24.21 17.54 -3.02
N LYS A 193 -23.93 17.94 -4.27
CA LYS A 193 -24.73 18.94 -4.99
C LYS A 193 -26.17 18.48 -5.18
N LYS A 194 -26.40 17.22 -5.60
CA LYS A 194 -27.76 16.67 -5.74
C LYS A 194 -28.50 16.58 -4.41
N ALA A 195 -27.80 16.29 -3.31
CA ALA A 195 -28.40 16.26 -1.99
C ALA A 195 -28.86 17.66 -1.55
N GLU A 196 -28.06 18.70 -1.82
CA GLU A 196 -28.41 20.10 -1.58
C GLU A 196 -29.64 20.52 -2.41
N GLU A 197 -29.63 20.24 -3.72
CA GLU A 197 -30.77 20.51 -4.61
C GLU A 197 -32.07 19.82 -4.15
N LEU A 198 -31.96 18.60 -3.63
CA LEU A 198 -33.10 17.83 -3.12
C LEU A 198 -33.63 18.43 -1.80
N CYS A 199 -32.73 18.88 -0.93
CA CYS A 199 -33.08 19.59 0.30
C CYS A 199 -33.83 20.90 -0.03
N ASP A 200 -33.33 21.70 -0.98
CA ASP A 200 -33.97 22.93 -1.42
C ASP A 200 -35.37 22.69 -2.01
N LYS A 201 -35.52 21.66 -2.85
CA LYS A 201 -36.84 21.27 -3.40
C LYS A 201 -37.79 20.87 -2.29
N LYS A 202 -37.33 20.08 -1.31
CA LYS A 202 -38.14 19.66 -0.16
C LYS A 202 -38.62 20.87 0.65
N THR A 203 -37.73 21.82 0.93
CA THR A 203 -38.08 23.07 1.64
C THR A 203 -39.13 23.88 0.88
N LYS A 204 -38.93 24.09 -0.44
CA LYS A 204 -39.91 24.77 -1.29
C LYS A 204 -41.27 24.08 -1.30
N HIS A 205 -41.31 22.74 -1.37
CA HIS A 205 -42.57 22.00 -1.32
C HIS A 205 -43.27 22.13 0.03
N LEU A 206 -42.52 22.11 1.14
CA LEU A 206 -43.08 22.34 2.47
C LEU A 206 -43.66 23.74 2.62
N GLU A 207 -42.99 24.77 2.09
CA GLU A 207 -43.53 26.14 2.05
C GLU A 207 -44.83 26.22 1.25
N ILE A 208 -44.89 25.58 0.08
CA ILE A 208 -46.11 25.52 -0.75
C ILE A 208 -47.25 24.84 0.01
N ILE A 209 -47.00 23.69 0.64
CA ILE A 209 -48.01 22.96 1.42
C ILE A 209 -48.53 23.83 2.56
N ASN A 210 -47.63 24.47 3.32
CA ASN A 210 -48.02 25.35 4.42
C ASN A 210 -48.89 26.52 3.94
N ASN A 211 -48.52 27.15 2.81
CA ASN A 211 -49.31 28.25 2.25
C ASN A 211 -50.70 27.78 1.81
N LEU A 212 -50.80 26.61 1.17
CA LEU A 212 -52.09 26.02 0.79
C LEU A 212 -52.96 25.70 2.01
N GLU A 213 -52.38 25.14 3.07
CA GLU A 213 -53.11 24.89 4.32
C GLU A 213 -53.63 26.18 4.96
N VAL A 214 -52.81 27.24 4.97
CA VAL A 214 -53.21 28.55 5.50
C VAL A 214 -54.37 29.12 4.69
N ASP A 215 -54.29 29.06 3.36
CA ASP A 215 -55.36 29.51 2.47
C ASP A 215 -56.66 28.73 2.64
N ASP A 216 -56.59 27.41 2.80
CA ASP A 216 -57.77 26.57 3.04
C ASP A 216 -58.40 26.85 4.41
N ARG A 217 -57.59 27.07 5.45
CA ARG A 217 -58.09 27.51 6.76
C ARG A 217 -58.76 28.88 6.67
N LYS A 218 -58.19 29.81 5.91
CA LYS A 218 -58.77 31.14 5.68
C LYS A 218 -60.12 31.05 4.96
N LYS A 219 -60.22 30.29 3.86
CA LYS A 219 -61.49 30.05 3.14
C LYS A 219 -62.54 29.40 4.03
N THR A 220 -62.13 28.44 4.86
CA THR A 220 -63.02 27.77 5.81
C THR A 220 -63.56 28.77 6.84
N PHE A 221 -62.68 29.62 7.37
CA PHE A 221 -63.07 30.67 8.31
C PHE A 221 -64.04 31.68 7.66
N GLU A 222 -63.73 32.18 6.47
CA GLU A 222 -64.62 33.10 5.73
C GLU A 222 -66.00 32.47 5.48
N THR A 223 -66.04 31.19 5.10
CA THR A 223 -67.30 30.45 4.90
C THR A 223 -68.11 30.35 6.18
N LEU A 224 -67.46 30.08 7.32
CA LEU A 224 -68.12 30.01 8.63
C LEU A 224 -68.68 31.38 9.04
N VAL A 225 -67.92 32.46 8.83
CA VAL A 225 -68.37 33.83 9.12
C VAL A 225 -69.62 34.18 8.28
N ILE A 226 -69.60 33.87 6.98
CA ILE A 226 -70.75 34.10 6.10
C ILE A 226 -71.97 33.30 6.58
N ARG A 227 -71.82 32.00 6.87
CA ARG A 227 -72.92 31.17 7.38
C ARG A 227 -73.48 31.69 8.70
N GLN A 228 -72.60 32.07 9.63
CA GLN A 228 -73.02 32.63 10.92
C GLN A 228 -73.81 33.92 10.74
N SER A 229 -73.35 34.82 9.86
CA SER A 229 -74.07 36.06 9.55
C SER A 229 -75.47 35.78 8.99
N GLN A 230 -75.62 34.82 8.07
CA GLN A 230 -76.90 34.44 7.49
C GLN A 230 -77.85 33.85 8.53
N VAL A 231 -77.37 32.95 9.39
CA VAL A 231 -78.16 32.35 10.47
C VAL A 231 -78.60 33.43 11.46
N ASN A 232 -77.69 34.31 11.88
CA ASN A 232 -78.01 35.40 12.78
C ASN A 232 -79.04 36.36 12.18
N SER A 233 -78.87 36.77 10.92
CA SER A 233 -79.83 37.64 10.22
C SER A 233 -81.21 36.98 10.10
N ARG A 234 -81.28 35.70 9.73
CA ARG A 234 -82.56 34.96 9.68
C ARG A 234 -83.21 34.88 11.06
N SER A 235 -82.44 34.58 12.10
CA SER A 235 -82.95 34.51 13.47
C SER A 235 -83.45 35.86 13.96
N MET A 236 -82.69 36.94 13.71
CA MET A 236 -83.09 38.30 14.08
C MET A 236 -84.33 38.75 13.31
N ASN A 237 -84.40 38.51 12.00
CA ASN A 237 -85.58 38.83 11.19
C ASN A 237 -86.82 38.08 11.70
N ASN A 238 -86.71 36.79 12.01
CA ASN A 238 -87.81 36.02 12.60
C ASN A 238 -88.26 36.57 13.96
N LEU A 239 -87.32 37.04 14.80
CA LEU A 239 -87.65 37.66 16.09
C LEU A 239 -88.33 39.02 15.89
N ILE A 240 -87.86 39.83 14.93
CA ILE A 240 -88.46 41.11 14.57
C ILE A 240 -89.89 40.92 14.05
N GLU A 241 -90.10 39.96 13.14
CA GLU A 241 -91.45 39.63 12.64
C GLU A 241 -92.38 39.20 13.76
N LYS A 242 -91.95 38.28 14.64
CA LYS A 242 -92.75 37.88 15.81
C LYS A 242 -93.07 39.04 16.74
N ALA A 243 -92.11 39.92 16.99
CA ALA A 243 -92.32 41.10 17.82
C ALA A 243 -93.31 42.08 17.18
N ARG A 244 -93.20 42.29 15.86
CA ARG A 244 -94.12 43.13 15.09
C ARG A 244 -95.53 42.56 15.11
N ASP A 245 -95.70 41.27 14.77
CA ASP A 245 -96.99 40.58 14.81
C ASP A 245 -97.64 40.66 16.20
N ASN A 246 -96.84 40.48 17.26
CA ASN A 246 -97.35 40.55 18.62
C ASN A 246 -97.74 41.99 19.01
N ASN A 247 -96.96 42.99 18.58
CA ASN A 247 -97.29 44.39 18.79
C ASN A 247 -98.58 44.78 18.06
N GLU A 248 -98.73 44.39 16.78
CA GLU A 248 -99.95 44.62 16.00
C GLU A 248 -101.17 43.98 16.67
N ARG A 249 -101.08 42.72 17.10
CA ARG A 249 -102.16 42.04 17.84
C ARG A 249 -102.49 42.70 19.18
N THR A 250 -101.48 43.17 19.90
CA THR A 250 -101.67 43.87 21.18
C THR A 250 -102.36 45.22 20.95
N GLN A 251 -101.98 45.93 19.89
CA GLN A 251 -102.57 47.20 19.52
C GLN A 251 -104.03 47.04 19.06
N GLU A 252 -104.34 46.03 18.24
CA GLU A 252 -105.72 45.67 17.87
C GLU A 252 -106.56 45.34 19.11
N ALA A 253 -106.02 44.55 20.04
CA ALA A 253 -106.71 44.20 21.28
C ALA A 253 -106.95 45.43 22.16
N TYR A 254 -105.97 46.34 22.25
CA TYR A 254 -106.10 47.61 22.97
C TYR A 254 -107.23 48.48 22.39
N PHE A 255 -107.26 48.69 21.07
CA PHE A 255 -108.31 49.47 20.42
C PHE A 255 -109.69 48.84 20.58
N SER A 256 -109.78 47.51 20.51
CA SER A 256 -111.02 46.79 20.78
C SER A 256 -111.49 47.06 22.20
N CYS A 257 -110.63 46.88 23.21
CA CYS A 257 -110.98 47.16 24.61
C CYS A 257 -111.44 48.61 24.81
N GLN A 258 -110.75 49.57 24.17
CA GLN A 258 -111.12 50.98 24.23
C GLN A 258 -112.52 51.22 23.66
N ALA A 259 -112.86 50.62 22.51
CA ALA A 259 -114.19 50.74 21.92
C ALA A 259 -115.30 50.18 22.83
N TYR A 260 -115.09 48.99 23.41
CA TYR A 260 -116.03 48.40 24.36
C TYR A 260 -116.22 49.27 25.62
N LEU A 261 -115.15 49.87 26.16
CA LEU A 261 -115.22 50.77 27.32
C LEU A 261 -115.96 52.08 27.01
N VAL A 262 -115.75 52.67 25.83
CA VAL A 262 -116.50 53.85 25.39
C VAL A 262 -117.98 53.53 25.22
N ASN A 263 -118.30 52.38 24.62
CA ASN A 263 -119.68 51.92 24.47
C ASN A 263 -120.36 51.63 25.81
N ASP A 264 -119.64 51.09 26.79
CA ASP A 264 -120.19 50.90 28.14
C ASP A 264 -120.57 52.24 28.79
N LYS A 265 -119.66 53.24 28.74
CA LYS A 265 -119.95 54.59 29.25
C LYS A 265 -121.15 55.21 28.56
N ASN A 266 -121.23 55.12 27.23
CA ASN A 266 -122.37 55.62 26.46
C ASN A 266 -123.67 54.92 26.84
N CYS A 267 -123.64 53.60 27.04
CA CYS A 267 -124.80 52.84 27.50
C CYS A 267 -125.26 53.28 28.89
N GLN A 268 -124.34 53.55 29.81
CA GLN A 268 -124.67 54.04 31.14
C GLN A 268 -125.37 55.41 31.07
N ILE A 269 -124.86 56.33 30.24
CA ILE A 269 -125.47 57.64 30.01
C ILE A 269 -126.88 57.47 29.42
N GLN A 270 -127.04 56.67 28.37
CA GLN A 270 -128.33 56.43 27.72
C GLN A 270 -129.34 55.74 28.66
N ARG A 271 -128.90 54.83 29.53
CA ARG A 271 -129.75 54.23 30.57
C ARG A 271 -130.27 55.29 31.53
N GLN A 272 -129.40 56.19 32.00
CA GLN A 272 -129.81 57.29 32.88
C GLN A 272 -130.80 58.23 32.19
N GLN A 273 -130.56 58.59 30.93
CA GLN A 273 -131.47 59.40 30.12
C GLN A 273 -132.85 58.74 29.98
N LEU A 274 -132.91 57.45 29.64
CA LEU A 274 -134.18 56.73 29.52
C LEU A 274 -134.93 56.61 30.85
N ILE A 275 -134.24 56.40 31.97
CA ILE A 275 -134.86 56.42 33.30
C ILE A 275 -135.46 57.81 33.59
N SER A 276 -134.73 58.88 33.25
CA SER A 276 -135.23 60.25 33.38
C SER A 276 -136.47 60.49 32.52
N MET A 277 -136.41 60.12 31.22
CA MET A 277 -137.54 60.22 30.29
C MET A 277 -138.76 59.45 30.80
N GLN A 278 -138.57 58.23 31.33
CA GLN A 278 -139.66 57.42 31.87
C GLN A 278 -140.33 58.05 33.09
N ARG A 279 -139.56 58.72 33.96
CA ARG A 279 -140.11 59.50 35.08
C ARG A 279 -140.96 60.65 34.56
N SER A 280 -140.44 61.41 33.59
CA SER A 280 -141.16 62.54 32.98
C SER A 280 -142.42 62.10 32.19
N LEU A 281 -142.46 60.89 31.63
CA LEU A 281 -143.67 60.35 30.99
C LEU A 281 -144.85 60.19 31.96
N CYS A 282 -144.61 60.10 33.27
CA CYS A 282 -145.70 60.02 34.25
C CYS A 282 -146.46 61.35 34.42
N GLU A 283 -145.94 62.43 33.84
CA GLU A 283 -146.50 63.79 33.90
C GLU A 283 -147.36 64.12 32.66
N ILE A 284 -147.54 63.18 31.72
CA ILE A 284 -148.32 63.37 30.48
C ILE A 284 -149.75 62.84 30.66
N ASP A 285 -150.74 63.68 30.33
CA ASP A 285 -152.18 63.38 30.44
C ASP A 285 -152.77 62.55 29.28
N ASP A 286 -152.08 62.46 28.13
CA ASP A 286 -152.51 61.63 26.98
C ASP A 286 -152.11 60.16 27.18
N ASP A 287 -153.07 59.33 27.63
CA ASP A 287 -152.86 57.92 27.95
C ASP A 287 -152.36 57.09 26.75
N ASP A 288 -152.86 57.33 25.54
CA ASP A 288 -152.50 56.54 24.36
C ASP A 288 -151.05 56.81 23.91
N GLN A 289 -150.63 58.08 23.94
CA GLN A 289 -149.27 58.46 23.61
C GLN A 289 -148.28 58.03 24.69
N ARG A 290 -148.66 58.18 25.96
CA ARG A 290 -147.86 57.72 27.09
C ARG A 290 -147.58 56.22 27.01
N ILE A 291 -148.59 55.40 26.71
CA ILE A 291 -148.44 53.94 26.55
C ILE A 291 -147.47 53.60 25.40
N LYS A 292 -147.57 54.30 24.26
CA LYS A 292 -146.69 54.07 23.10
C LYS A 292 -145.23 54.43 23.41
N THR A 293 -145.00 55.56 24.06
CA THR A 293 -143.63 56.01 24.40
C THR A 293 -143.01 55.17 25.51
N ASP A 294 -143.79 54.77 26.54
CA ASP A 294 -143.31 53.82 27.57
C ASP A 294 -142.93 52.47 26.94
N LYS A 295 -143.73 51.97 25.98
CA LYS A 295 -143.38 50.75 25.23
C LYS A 295 -142.04 50.90 24.49
N ARG A 296 -141.78 52.05 23.87
CA ARG A 296 -140.49 52.34 23.19
C ARG A 296 -139.32 52.43 24.17
N ILE A 297 -139.50 53.12 25.30
CA ILE A 297 -138.49 53.19 26.38
C ILE A 297 -138.14 51.79 26.88
N ARG A 298 -139.15 50.95 27.15
CA ARG A 298 -138.90 49.56 27.58
C ARG A 298 -138.14 48.75 26.53
N VAL A 299 -138.41 48.96 25.24
CA VAL A 299 -137.64 48.31 24.17
C VAL A 299 -136.19 48.81 24.14
N ALA A 300 -135.96 50.12 24.29
CA ALA A 300 -134.61 50.69 24.37
C ALA A 300 -133.84 50.18 25.60
N GLN A 301 -134.48 50.14 26.77
CA GLN A 301 -133.89 49.57 27.99
C GLN A 301 -133.52 48.09 27.82
N LYS A 302 -134.37 47.28 27.18
CA LYS A 302 -134.04 45.87 26.87
C LYS A 302 -132.83 45.74 25.94
N LYS A 303 -132.72 46.61 24.92
CA LYS A 303 -131.55 46.61 24.02
C LYS A 303 -130.29 47.08 24.71
N LEU A 304 -130.36 48.10 25.57
CA LEU A 304 -129.25 48.54 26.43
C LEU A 304 -128.80 47.45 27.40
N PHE A 305 -129.71 46.63 27.91
CA PHE A 305 -129.36 45.46 28.72
C PHE A 305 -128.61 44.41 27.88
N ALA A 306 -129.07 44.13 26.65
CA ALA A 306 -128.38 43.23 25.73
C ALA A 306 -126.97 43.73 25.37
N ILE A 307 -126.78 45.04 25.19
CA ILE A 307 -125.46 45.64 24.99
C ILE A 307 -124.56 45.42 26.21
N GLY A 308 -125.08 45.64 27.42
CA GLY A 308 -124.35 45.35 28.66
C GLY A 308 -123.90 43.89 28.77
N ASN A 309 -124.73 42.95 28.33
CA ASN A 309 -124.35 41.53 28.28
C ASN A 309 -123.26 41.24 27.23
N CYS A 310 -123.29 41.90 26.07
CA CYS A 310 -122.22 41.78 25.07
C CYS A 310 -120.89 42.29 25.64
N ILE A 311 -120.90 43.45 26.31
CA ILE A 311 -119.70 44.03 26.93
C ILE A 311 -119.19 43.15 28.07
N ALA A 312 -120.06 42.64 28.95
CA ALA A 312 -119.66 41.76 30.04
C ALA A 312 -119.09 40.42 29.52
N SER A 313 -119.66 39.87 28.45
CA SER A 313 -119.14 38.66 27.80
C SER A 313 -117.76 38.89 27.20
N PHE A 314 -117.54 40.04 26.56
CA PHE A 314 -116.23 40.46 26.06
C PHE A 314 -115.19 40.57 27.20
N LEU A 315 -115.52 41.28 28.29
CA LEU A 315 -114.63 41.42 29.44
C LEU A 315 -114.30 40.07 30.09
N GLY A 316 -115.28 39.16 30.19
CA GLY A 316 -115.07 37.81 30.70
C GLY A 316 -114.07 37.01 29.86
N ARG A 317 -114.18 37.07 28.52
CA ARG A 317 -113.23 36.42 27.62
C ARG A 317 -111.83 37.02 27.71
N LEU A 318 -111.75 38.34 27.82
CA LEU A 318 -110.48 39.05 28.01
C LEU A 318 -109.77 38.60 29.29
N MET A 319 -110.49 38.47 30.40
CA MET A 319 -109.91 38.01 31.69
C MET A 319 -109.38 36.57 31.63
N ILE A 320 -109.92 35.73 30.75
CA ILE A 320 -109.48 34.33 30.56
C ILE A 320 -108.35 34.25 29.51
N GLY A 321 -107.86 35.40 29.00
CA GLY A 321 -106.76 35.47 28.04
C GLY A 321 -107.17 35.08 26.61
N GLN A 322 -108.47 35.06 26.31
CA GLN A 322 -108.96 34.88 24.95
C GLN A 322 -108.93 36.22 24.21
N THR A 323 -108.44 36.22 22.97
CA THR A 323 -108.39 37.43 22.15
C THR A 323 -109.78 37.87 21.69
N PRO A 324 -110.01 39.18 21.44
CA PRO A 324 -111.28 39.78 20.98
C PRO A 324 -111.89 39.27 19.67
N ARG A 325 -111.39 38.16 19.11
CA ARG A 325 -111.46 37.81 17.68
C ARG A 325 -112.83 37.39 17.15
N HIS A 326 -113.92 37.76 17.79
CA HIS A 326 -115.25 37.60 17.22
C HIS A 326 -115.71 38.92 16.61
N GLU A 327 -115.39 39.12 15.33
CA GLU A 327 -116.01 40.17 14.50
C GLU A 327 -117.54 40.14 14.64
N GLU A 328 -118.12 38.96 14.82
CA GLU A 328 -119.55 38.76 15.08
C GLU A 328 -120.03 39.48 16.36
N ASP A 329 -119.25 39.47 17.44
CA ASP A 329 -119.61 40.12 18.70
C ASP A 329 -119.52 41.65 18.58
N GLN A 330 -118.50 42.14 17.85
CA GLN A 330 -118.37 43.56 17.53
C GLN A 330 -119.50 44.06 16.63
N GLN A 331 -119.81 43.32 15.56
CA GLN A 331 -120.92 43.63 14.66
C GLN A 331 -122.27 43.63 15.40
N LYS A 332 -122.46 42.67 16.31
CA LYS A 332 -123.65 42.61 17.16
C LYS A 332 -123.74 43.80 18.13
N LEU A 333 -122.62 44.21 18.71
CA LEU A 333 -122.54 45.40 19.56
C LEU A 333 -122.90 46.66 18.77
N ASP A 334 -122.28 46.87 17.62
CA ASP A 334 -122.50 48.05 16.77
C ASP A 334 -123.96 48.11 16.29
N SER A 335 -124.53 46.98 15.87
CA SER A 335 -125.94 46.88 15.47
C SER A 335 -126.89 47.27 16.61
N LEU A 336 -126.64 46.77 17.83
CA LEU A 336 -127.47 47.11 18.99
C LEU A 336 -127.34 48.59 19.37
N MET A 337 -126.13 49.15 19.33
CA MET A 337 -125.89 50.57 19.59
C MET A 337 -126.65 51.46 18.59
N VAL A 338 -126.57 51.17 17.29
CA VAL A 338 -127.32 51.90 16.26
C VAL A 338 -128.81 51.83 16.51
N GLN A 339 -129.33 50.65 16.86
CA GLN A 339 -130.74 50.45 17.14
C GLN A 339 -131.22 51.20 18.40
N VAL A 340 -130.40 51.29 19.44
CA VAL A 340 -130.74 52.07 20.65
C VAL A 340 -130.74 53.56 20.33
N SER A 341 -129.70 54.05 19.65
CA SER A 341 -129.61 55.46 19.25
C SER A 341 -130.79 55.86 18.37
N ALA A 342 -131.20 55.02 17.41
CA ALA A 342 -132.40 55.28 16.61
C ALA A 342 -133.68 55.39 17.46
N ILE A 343 -133.87 54.51 18.45
CA ILE A 343 -135.05 54.58 19.34
C ILE A 343 -135.00 55.83 20.22
N ILE A 344 -133.83 56.21 20.74
CA ILE A 344 -133.67 57.42 21.56
C ILE A 344 -133.98 58.66 20.70
N THR A 345 -133.40 58.77 19.51
CA THR A 345 -133.68 59.85 18.56
C THR A 345 -135.17 59.90 18.20
N ASP A 346 -135.83 58.76 17.99
CA ASP A 346 -137.27 58.71 17.73
C ASP A 346 -138.12 59.13 18.94
N ILE A 347 -137.65 58.90 20.17
CA ILE A 347 -138.29 59.38 21.41
C ILE A 347 -138.08 60.89 21.55
N GLU A 348 -136.87 61.39 21.30
CA GLU A 348 -136.54 62.82 21.35
C GLU A 348 -137.29 63.63 20.27
N ASN A 349 -137.41 63.07 19.06
CA ASN A 349 -138.17 63.65 17.95
C ASN A 349 -139.69 63.55 18.13
N PHE A 350 -140.19 62.72 19.04
CA PHE A 350 -141.63 62.60 19.33
C PHE A 350 -142.21 63.87 19.98
N ASN A 351 -141.38 64.86 20.33
CA ASN A 351 -141.83 66.04 21.07
C ASN A 351 -141.68 67.40 20.34
N PRO A 352 -142.60 67.72 19.40
CA PRO A 352 -142.83 69.10 18.99
C PRO A 352 -144.13 69.73 19.56
N LYS A 353 -144.93 69.03 20.39
CA LYS A 353 -146.22 69.57 20.91
C LYS A 353 -146.28 69.86 22.41
N HIS A 354 -145.32 69.42 23.22
CA HIS A 354 -145.18 69.84 24.63
C HIS A 354 -143.84 70.53 24.85
N ALA A 355 -143.77 71.82 24.51
CA ALA A 355 -142.59 72.68 24.69
C ALA A 355 -142.05 72.68 26.14
N GLN A 356 -142.91 72.47 27.13
CA GLN A 356 -142.54 72.42 28.56
C GLN A 356 -141.68 71.20 28.95
N LEU A 357 -141.79 70.07 28.23
CA LEU A 357 -140.93 68.89 28.43
C LEU A 357 -139.56 69.05 27.73
N ARG A 358 -139.47 69.87 26.68
CA ARG A 358 -138.20 70.16 26.00
C ARG A 358 -137.23 70.90 26.93
N ASP A 359 -137.75 71.81 27.76
CA ASP A 359 -136.97 72.57 28.74
C ASP A 359 -136.60 71.77 30.00
N HIS A 360 -137.23 70.61 30.23
CA HIS A 360 -136.89 69.67 31.32
C HIS A 360 -136.03 68.48 30.86
N LEU A 361 -136.05 68.14 29.57
CA LEU A 361 -135.21 67.12 28.96
C LEU A 361 -133.91 67.67 28.36
N GLN A 362 -133.82 69.00 28.12
CA GLN A 362 -132.52 69.62 27.85
C GLN A 362 -131.66 69.56 29.11
N PRO A 363 -130.43 69.04 29.04
CA PRO A 363 -129.48 69.25 30.12
C PRO A 363 -129.36 70.76 30.33
N LYS A 364 -129.51 71.23 31.57
CA LYS A 364 -129.00 72.56 31.95
C LYS A 364 -127.50 72.53 31.71
N THR A 365 -127.12 72.93 30.51
CA THR A 365 -125.75 73.25 30.16
C THR A 365 -125.45 74.53 30.93
N GLU A 366 -124.96 74.41 32.16
CA GLU A 366 -124.25 75.52 32.77
C GLU A 366 -123.04 75.79 31.89
N GLN A 367 -123.17 76.85 31.09
CA GLN A 367 -122.05 77.51 30.46
C GLN A 367 -121.11 77.99 31.55
N LYS A 368 -120.06 77.21 31.83
CA LYS A 368 -118.75 77.78 32.14
C LYS A 368 -117.85 77.58 30.94
N LYS A 369 -117.96 78.52 30.00
CA LYS A 369 -116.79 78.98 29.26
C LYS A 369 -115.86 79.59 30.31
N GLU A 370 -114.63 79.11 30.43
CA GLU A 370 -113.47 79.93 30.12
C GLU A 370 -112.16 79.11 30.16
N GLN A 371 -111.39 79.35 29.09
CA GLN A 371 -109.93 79.24 28.94
C GLN A 371 -109.32 77.85 28.77
N ILE A 372 -109.30 77.46 27.49
CA ILE A 372 -108.11 76.92 26.84
C ILE A 372 -107.02 78.00 26.93
N GLU A 373 -105.96 77.74 27.69
CA GLU A 373 -104.60 78.12 27.32
C GLU A 373 -103.68 76.96 27.71
N GLY A 374 -103.21 76.22 26.71
CA GLY A 374 -101.83 75.75 26.78
C GLY A 374 -100.91 76.94 26.57
N PRO A 375 -99.67 76.85 27.08
CA PRO A 375 -98.62 76.76 26.08
C PRO A 375 -97.71 75.57 26.33
N SER A 376 -97.53 74.84 25.24
CA SER A 376 -96.28 74.25 24.77
C SER A 376 -95.03 75.07 25.15
N SER A 377 -94.04 74.42 25.75
CA SER A 377 -92.57 74.63 25.67
C SER A 377 -91.93 73.93 26.89
N SER A 378 -90.92 73.06 26.81
CA SER A 378 -89.99 72.64 25.77
C SER A 378 -89.52 71.21 26.04
#